data_AF-C1F8I5-F1
#
_entry.id   AF-C1F8I5-F1
#
_cell.length_a   1.000
_cell.length_b   1.000
_cell.length_c   1.000
_cell.angle_alpha   90.00
_cell.angle_beta   90.00
_cell.angle_gamma   90.00
#
_symmetry.space_group_name_H-M   'P 1'
#
loop_
_entity.id
_entity.type
_entity.pdbx_description
1 polymer ?
#
loop_
_entity_poly.entity_id
_entity_poly.type
_entity_poly.pdbx_seq_one_letter_code
_entity_poly.pdbx_strand_id
1 'polypeptide(L)'
;MISLTRLNGAPFVVNSDLIKSMEASPDTMLTLIHGEKIVVLESCDEVIERMTAYRVKVLARLAHDLPEAAARLSAHSAGEADMAREAYQEFKRQGIVPDLAAVHRRRSQD
;
A
#
# COMPACT_ATOMS: atom_id res chain seq x y z
N MET A 1 9.74 0.75 -4.12
CA MET A 1 10.12 2.15 -3.81
C MET A 1 8.92 3.04 -4.07
N ILE A 2 8.50 3.84 -3.09
CA ILE A 2 7.40 4.79 -3.21
C ILE A 2 7.89 6.21 -2.86
N SER A 3 7.32 7.21 -3.52
CA SER A 3 7.62 8.63 -3.24
C SER A 3 6.63 9.17 -2.22
N LEU A 4 7.16 9.86 -1.21
CA LEU A 4 6.42 10.47 -0.10
C LEU A 4 6.99 11.86 0.21
N THR A 5 6.32 12.59 1.08
CA THR A 5 6.71 13.96 1.45
C THR A 5 6.84 14.06 2.96
N ARG A 6 8.00 14.52 3.43
CA ARG A 6 8.21 14.78 4.86
C ARG A 6 7.35 15.96 5.33
N LEU A 7 7.12 16.08 6.64
CA LEU A 7 6.36 17.19 7.24
C LEU A 7 6.93 18.59 6.88
N ASN A 8 8.23 18.69 6.61
CA ASN A 8 8.88 19.93 6.17
C ASN A 8 8.71 20.22 4.65
N GLY A 9 7.91 19.44 3.94
CA GLY A 9 7.67 19.57 2.50
C GLY A 9 8.74 18.92 1.61
N ALA A 10 9.81 18.35 2.18
CA ALA A 10 10.86 17.74 1.37
C ALA A 10 10.40 16.39 0.79
N PRO A 11 10.48 16.19 -0.54
CA PRO A 11 10.16 14.90 -1.14
C PRO A 11 11.27 13.89 -0.84
N PHE A 12 10.90 12.63 -0.67
CA PHE A 12 11.84 11.53 -0.51
C PHE A 12 11.26 10.22 -1.05
N VAL A 13 12.13 9.24 -1.28
CA VAL A 13 11.74 7.90 -1.73
C VAL A 13 12.11 6.88 -0.66
N VAL A 14 11.18 5.99 -0.35
CA VAL A 14 11.38 4.93 0.66
C VAL A 14 11.06 3.56 0.09
N ASN A 15 11.72 2.53 0.62
CA ASN A 15 11.32 1.17 0.37
C ASN A 15 10.04 0.85 1.17
N SER A 16 8.93 0.69 0.46
CA SER A 16 7.62 0.35 1.03
C SER A 16 7.61 -0.96 1.80
N ASP A 17 8.47 -1.91 1.45
CA ASP A 17 8.49 -3.23 2.09
C ASP A 17 9.21 -3.21 3.44
N LEU A 18 9.90 -2.11 3.77
CA LEU A 18 10.55 -1.90 5.07
C LEU A 18 9.66 -1.12 6.05
N ILE A 19 8.46 -0.70 5.63
CA ILE A 19 7.48 -0.09 6.51
C ILE A 19 6.88 -1.19 7.38
N LYS A 20 7.14 -1.12 8.68
CA LYS A 20 6.63 -2.06 9.68
C LYS A 20 5.20 -1.71 10.10
N SER A 21 4.94 -0.43 10.41
CA SER A 21 3.62 0.05 10.81
C SER A 21 3.41 1.51 10.38
N MET A 22 2.15 1.90 10.31
CA MET A 22 1.71 3.26 10.03
C MET A 22 0.60 3.62 11.02
N GLU A 23 0.69 4.80 11.61
CA GLU A 23 -0.26 5.30 12.61
C GLU A 23 -0.61 6.75 12.28
N ALA A 24 -1.88 7.13 12.43
CA ALA A 24 -2.32 8.51 12.23
C ALA A 24 -2.46 9.22 13.58
N SER A 25 -1.62 10.23 13.88
CA SER A 25 -1.79 11.11 15.06
C SER A 25 -0.85 12.33 15.10
N PRO A 26 -1.32 13.58 14.93
CA PRO A 26 -2.37 14.02 13.99
C PRO A 26 -1.95 13.82 12.51
N ASP A 27 -0.64 13.70 12.27
CA ASP A 27 -0.02 13.38 10.99
C ASP A 27 0.27 11.88 10.89
N THR A 28 0.60 11.39 9.70
CA THR A 28 0.94 9.97 9.50
C THR A 28 2.39 9.71 9.91
N MET A 29 2.58 8.80 10.87
CA MET A 29 3.90 8.33 11.29
C MET A 29 4.15 6.91 10.75
N LEU A 30 5.20 6.78 9.94
CA LEU A 30 5.73 5.50 9.48
C LEU A 30 6.77 5.02 10.47
N THR A 31 6.68 3.76 10.89
CA THR A 31 7.76 3.08 11.61
C THR A 31 8.36 2.02 10.69
N LEU A 32 9.68 2.08 10.47
CA LEU A 32 10.40 1.09 9.68
C LEU A 32 10.81 -0.12 10.53
N ILE A 33 11.20 -1.22 9.88
CA ILE A 33 11.53 -2.49 10.58
C ILE A 33 12.64 -2.37 11.63
N HIS A 34 13.58 -1.45 11.43
CA HIS A 34 14.69 -1.14 12.34
C HIS A 34 14.35 -0.09 13.40
N GLY A 35 13.08 0.35 13.47
CA GLY A 35 12.59 1.29 14.47
C GLY A 35 12.72 2.76 14.09
N GLU A 36 13.30 3.09 12.94
CA GLU A 36 13.30 4.46 12.41
C GLU A 36 11.86 4.96 12.20
N LYS A 37 11.60 6.20 12.65
CA LYS A 37 10.28 6.83 12.54
C LYS A 37 10.33 8.01 11.59
N ILE A 38 9.37 8.09 10.67
CA ILE A 38 9.28 9.13 9.66
C ILE A 38 7.85 9.66 9.65
N VAL A 39 7.69 10.97 9.88
CA VAL A 39 6.40 11.64 9.73
C VAL A 39 6.25 12.17 8.30
N VAL A 40 5.12 11.86 7.68
CA VAL A 40 4.83 12.19 6.28
C VAL A 40 3.52 12.98 6.16
N LEU A 41 3.39 13.76 5.08
CA LEU A 41 2.19 14.53 4.79
C LEU A 41 1.05 13.67 4.26
N GLU A 42 1.38 12.53 3.67
CA GLU A 42 0.40 11.60 3.17
C GLU A 42 -0.42 10.93 4.27
N SER A 43 -1.69 10.65 4.01
CA SER A 43 -2.49 9.79 4.89
C SER A 43 -2.03 8.33 4.82
N CYS A 44 -2.36 7.51 5.82
CA CYS A 44 -2.14 6.06 5.75
C CYS A 44 -2.69 5.45 4.47
N ASP A 45 -3.86 5.92 4.02
CA ASP A 45 -4.55 5.43 2.82
C ASP A 45 -3.75 5.74 1.55
N GLU A 46 -3.28 6.98 1.40
CA GLU A 46 -2.45 7.39 0.27
C GLU A 46 -1.14 6.60 0.22
N VAL A 47 -0.56 6.28 1.38
CA VAL A 47 0.64 5.43 1.44
C VAL A 47 0.30 4.00 0.98
N ILE A 48 -0.80 3.40 1.46
CA ILE A 48 -1.26 2.06 1.05
C ILE A 48 -1.51 2.01 -0.47
N GLU A 49 -2.16 3.01 -1.03
CA GLU A 49 -2.42 3.09 -2.46
C GLU A 49 -1.12 3.13 -3.26
N ARG A 50 -0.15 3.95 -2.85
CA ARG A 50 1.16 4.03 -3.53
C ARG A 50 1.93 2.72 -3.43
N MET A 51 1.89 2.05 -2.28
CA MET A 51 2.49 0.72 -2.10
C MET A 51 1.86 -0.30 -3.04
N THR A 52 0.52 -0.31 -3.11
CA THR A 52 -0.25 -1.25 -3.95
C THR A 52 0.01 -0.99 -5.42
N ALA A 53 -0.07 0.26 -5.87
CA ALA A 53 0.19 0.66 -7.24
C ALA A 53 1.61 0.28 -7.68
N TYR A 54 2.60 0.47 -6.80
CA TYR A 54 3.97 0.04 -7.07
C TYR A 54 4.06 -1.49 -7.28
N ARG A 55 3.46 -2.28 -6.38
CA ARG A 55 3.48 -3.76 -6.48
C ARG A 55 2.76 -4.26 -7.74
N VAL A 56 1.58 -3.71 -8.04
CA VAL A 56 0.84 -4.03 -9.26
C VAL A 56 1.66 -3.70 -10.50
N LYS A 57 2.31 -2.54 -10.54
CA LYS A 57 3.16 -2.15 -11.65
C LYS A 57 4.32 -3.12 -11.87
N VAL A 58 4.98 -3.55 -10.80
CA VAL A 58 6.07 -4.54 -10.86
C VAL A 58 5.56 -5.89 -11.41
N LEU A 59 4.44 -6.38 -10.89
CA LEU A 59 3.85 -7.65 -11.33
C LEU A 59 3.35 -7.60 -12.78
N ALA A 60 2.67 -6.52 -13.16
CA ALA A 60 2.21 -6.30 -14.53
C ALA A 60 3.39 -6.24 -15.51
N ARG A 61 4.49 -5.60 -15.10
CA ARG A 61 5.71 -5.56 -15.91
C ARG A 61 6.33 -6.95 -16.09
N LEU A 62 6.38 -7.74 -15.02
CA LEU A 62 6.86 -9.11 -15.07
C LEU A 62 5.99 -9.98 -15.99
N ALA A 63 4.67 -9.88 -15.87
CA ALA A 63 3.72 -10.60 -16.71
C ALA A 63 3.86 -10.26 -18.20
N HIS A 64 4.18 -9.00 -18.50
CA HIS A 64 4.43 -8.55 -19.86
C HIS A 64 5.79 -9.05 -20.40
N ASP A 65 6.87 -8.85 -19.65
CA ASP A 65 8.25 -9.09 -20.14
C ASP A 65 8.65 -10.57 -20.09
N LEU A 66 8.10 -11.35 -19.14
CA LEU A 66 8.47 -12.75 -18.90
C LEU A 66 7.21 -13.61 -18.67
N PRO A 67 6.40 -13.86 -19.72
CA PRO A 67 5.12 -14.55 -19.58
C PRO A 67 5.24 -15.97 -19.00
N GLU A 68 6.31 -16.70 -19.30
CA GLU A 68 6.53 -18.03 -18.70
C GLU A 68 6.87 -17.99 -17.21
N ALA A 69 7.60 -16.97 -16.75
CA ALA A 69 7.89 -16.78 -15.34
C ALA A 69 6.62 -16.36 -14.57
N ALA A 70 5.80 -15.50 -15.18
CA ALA A 70 4.51 -15.10 -14.63
C ALA A 70 3.53 -16.28 -14.57
N ALA A 71 3.51 -17.16 -15.58
CA ALA A 71 2.71 -18.37 -15.58
C ALA A 71 3.09 -19.30 -14.41
N ARG A 72 4.39 -19.49 -14.15
CA ARG A 72 4.89 -20.27 -13.01
C ARG A 72 4.50 -19.68 -11.66
N LEU A 73 4.60 -18.36 -11.50
CA LEU A 73 4.14 -17.67 -10.30
C LEU A 73 2.62 -17.83 -10.11
N SER A 74 1.84 -17.62 -11.17
CA SER A 74 0.38 -17.74 -11.13
C SER A 74 -0.10 -19.15 -10.77
N ALA A 75 0.64 -20.18 -11.18
CA ALA A 75 0.34 -21.57 -10.87
C ALA A 75 0.58 -21.92 -9.39
N HIS A 76 1.53 -21.26 -8.72
CA HIS A 76 1.77 -21.43 -7.27
C HIS A 76 0.86 -20.53 -6.44
N SER A 77 0.51 -19.35 -6.95
CA SER A 77 -0.26 -18.34 -6.22
C SER A 77 -1.76 -18.44 -6.42
N ALA A 78 -2.30 -19.33 -7.24
CA ALA A 78 -3.75 -19.38 -7.51
C ALA A 78 -4.56 -19.64 -6.23
N GLY A 79 -4.15 -20.62 -5.41
CA GLY A 79 -4.80 -20.88 -4.11
C GLY A 79 -4.55 -19.77 -3.08
N GLU A 80 -3.38 -19.15 -3.11
CA GLU A 80 -3.05 -18.03 -2.22
C GLU A 80 -3.78 -16.74 -2.62
N ALA A 81 -4.07 -16.53 -3.90
CA ALA A 81 -4.77 -15.35 -4.43
C ALA A 81 -6.26 -15.37 -4.08
N ASP A 82 -6.89 -16.54 -4.08
CA ASP A 82 -8.27 -16.68 -3.64
C ASP A 82 -8.39 -16.46 -2.14
N MET A 83 -7.49 -17.04 -1.33
CA MET A 83 -7.42 -16.74 0.12
C MET A 83 -7.11 -15.26 0.39
N ALA A 84 -6.19 -14.65 -0.35
CA ALA A 84 -5.86 -13.23 -0.19
C ALA A 84 -7.03 -12.33 -0.59
N ARG A 85 -7.82 -12.70 -1.61
CA ARG A 85 -9.07 -12.03 -1.95
C ARG A 85 -10.08 -12.15 -0.83
N GLU A 86 -10.31 -13.35 -0.31
CA GLU A 86 -11.25 -13.58 0.79
C GLU A 86 -10.83 -12.80 2.05
N ALA A 87 -9.56 -12.86 2.43
CA ALA A 87 -9.00 -12.11 3.55
C ALA A 87 -9.15 -10.59 3.34
N TYR A 88 -8.87 -10.08 2.13
CA TYR A 88 -9.09 -8.68 1.81
C TYR A 88 -10.56 -8.27 1.93
N GLN A 89 -11.49 -9.09 1.42
CA GLN A 89 -12.92 -8.81 1.53
C GLN A 89 -13.43 -8.90 2.98
N GLU A 90 -12.90 -9.82 3.78
CA GLU A 90 -13.16 -9.92 5.22
C GLU A 90 -12.66 -8.67 5.95
N PHE A 91 -11.40 -8.29 5.75
CA PHE A 91 -10.84 -7.08 6.35
C PHE A 91 -11.59 -5.81 5.91
N LYS A 92 -12.05 -5.75 4.66
CA LYS A 92 -12.93 -4.69 4.17
C LYS A 92 -14.29 -4.71 4.88
N ARG A 93 -14.89 -5.88 5.10
CA ARG A 93 -16.17 -6.03 5.82
C ARG A 93 -16.06 -5.62 7.29
N GLN A 94 -14.92 -5.91 7.91
CA GLN A 94 -14.61 -5.53 9.30
C GLN A 94 -14.22 -4.04 9.45
N GLY A 95 -14.16 -3.27 8.36
CA GLY A 95 -13.74 -1.87 8.38
C GLY A 95 -12.25 -1.67 8.67
N ILE A 96 -11.46 -2.73 8.59
CA ILE A 96 -10.00 -2.70 8.80
C ILE A 96 -9.30 -2.16 7.55
N VAL A 97 -9.84 -2.48 6.36
CA VAL A 97 -9.42 -1.84 5.11
C VAL A 97 -10.34 -0.64 4.88
N PRO A 98 -9.82 0.59 4.90
CA PRO A 98 -10.63 1.77 4.62
C PRO A 98 -11.22 1.71 3.21
N ASP A 99 -12.49 2.11 3.08
CA ASP A 99 -13.12 2.30 1.78
C ASP A 99 -12.54 3.56 1.14
N LEU A 100 -11.48 3.37 0.34
CA LEU A 100 -10.76 4.45 -0.37
C LEU A 100 -11.71 5.34 -1.19
N ALA A 101 -12.87 4.82 -1.65
CA ALA A 101 -13.89 5.58 -2.36
C ALA A 101 -14.84 6.40 -1.44
N ALA A 102 -14.90 6.12 -0.14
CA ALA A 102 -15.72 6.84 0.83
C ALA A 102 -14.97 8.00 1.51
N VAL A 103 -13.66 7.90 1.66
CA VAL A 103 -12.82 8.94 2.31
C VAL A 103 -12.80 10.23 1.48
N HIS A 104 -12.78 10.14 0.15
CA HIS A 104 -12.81 11.31 -0.73
C HIS A 104 -14.17 12.02 -0.83
N ARG A 105 -15.28 11.40 -0.39
CA ARG A 105 -16.61 12.04 -0.41
C ARG A 105 -16.89 12.94 0.79
N ARG A 106 -16.12 12.83 1.87
CA ARG A 106 -16.31 13.65 3.09
C ARG A 106 -15.49 14.95 3.11
N ARG A 107 -14.51 15.13 2.23
CA ARG A 107 -13.66 16.34 2.19
C ARG A 107 -14.20 17.48 1.34
N SER A 108 -15.32 17.29 0.65
CA SER A 108 -15.96 18.28 -0.22
C SER A 108 -17.30 18.79 0.32
N GLN A 109 -17.61 18.53 1.60
CA GLN A 109 -18.83 19.00 2.26
C GLN A 109 -18.59 19.75 3.59
N ASP A 110 -17.33 19.94 4.00
CA ASP A 110 -16.90 20.82 5.09
C ASP A 110 -16.04 21.95 4.52
#